data_AF-A0A3M9YZA3-F1
#
_entry.id   AF-A0A3M9YZA3-F1
#
_cell.length_a   1.000
_cell.length_b   1.000
_cell.length_c   1.000
_cell.angle_alpha   90.00
_cell.angle_beta   90.00
_cell.angle_gamma   90.00
#
_symmetry.space_group_name_H-M   'P 1'
#
loop_
_entity.id
_entity.type
_entity.pdbx_description
1 polymer ?
#
loop_
_entity_poly.entity_id
_entity_poly.type
_entity_poly.pdbx_seq_one_letter_code
_entity_poly.pdbx_strand_id
1 'polypeptide(L)'
;MLNSLTAARLRRYLQKTEDLTAEKIERACHLLEIYHTVYRRDLLLLRRQGYYGKCPPPTSQQLQLMAQRLTDAEGQIYSAQYILLGLKTLALYLTTQK
;
A
#
# COMPACT_ATOMS: atom_id res chain seq x y z
N MET A 1 -5.32 -2.90 9.50
CA MET A 1 -6.43 -2.81 8.52
C MET A 1 -5.94 -2.89 7.08
N LEU A 2 -4.89 -2.17 6.67
CA LEU A 2 -4.26 -2.38 5.35
C LEU A 2 -3.70 -3.81 5.16
N ASN A 3 -3.05 -4.37 6.19
CA ASN A 3 -2.43 -5.71 6.12
C ASN A 3 -3.38 -6.89 5.83
N SER A 4 -4.68 -6.71 6.09
CA SER A 4 -5.71 -7.72 5.86
C SER A 4 -6.56 -7.43 4.62
N LEU A 5 -6.27 -6.33 3.92
CA LEU A 5 -7.03 -5.92 2.76
C LEU A 5 -6.38 -6.53 1.50
N THR A 6 -7.15 -7.23 0.68
CA THR A 6 -6.66 -7.73 -0.60
C THR A 6 -6.93 -6.70 -1.70
N ALA A 7 -6.08 -6.65 -2.75
CA ALA A 7 -6.29 -5.80 -3.92
C ALA A 7 -7.70 -5.95 -4.52
N ALA A 8 -8.23 -7.17 -4.61
CA ALA A 8 -9.60 -7.41 -5.07
C ALA A 8 -10.69 -6.75 -4.18
N ARG A 9 -10.45 -6.68 -2.88
CA ARG A 9 -11.38 -6.05 -1.93
C ARG A 9 -11.24 -4.53 -1.98
N LEU A 10 -10.02 -4.02 -2.14
CA LEU A 10 -9.77 -2.60 -2.42
C LEU A 10 -10.48 -2.15 -3.70
N ARG A 11 -10.32 -2.90 -4.80
CA ARG A 11 -10.98 -2.64 -6.08
C ARG A 11 -12.49 -2.51 -5.93
N ARG A 12 -13.13 -3.44 -5.20
CA ARG A 12 -14.57 -3.38 -4.91
C ARG A 12 -14.98 -2.15 -4.11
N TYR A 13 -14.16 -1.70 -3.15
CA TYR A 13 -14.44 -0.47 -2.40
C TYR A 13 -14.28 0.78 -3.27
N LEU A 14 -13.19 0.85 -4.04
CA LEU A 14 -12.92 2.00 -4.89
C LEU A 14 -13.91 2.10 -6.06
N GLN A 15 -14.37 0.97 -6.62
CA GLN A 15 -15.42 0.94 -7.65
C GLN A 15 -16.78 1.48 -7.18
N LYS A 16 -17.05 1.48 -5.86
CA LYS A 16 -18.26 2.10 -5.30
C LYS A 16 -18.15 3.63 -5.18
N THR A 17 -16.98 4.19 -5.48
CA THR A 17 -16.76 5.64 -5.46
C THR A 17 -16.94 6.15 -6.86
N GLU A 18 -17.95 6.99 -7.10
CA GLU A 18 -18.28 7.50 -8.44
C GLU A 18 -17.17 8.38 -9.04
N ASP A 19 -16.23 8.88 -8.22
CA ASP A 19 -15.15 9.78 -8.64
C ASP A 19 -13.81 9.10 -9.00
N LEU A 20 -13.69 7.77 -8.90
CA LEU A 20 -12.44 7.06 -9.24
C LEU A 20 -12.48 6.44 -10.64
N THR A 21 -11.57 6.89 -11.50
CA THR A 21 -11.31 6.25 -12.80
C THR A 21 -10.66 4.89 -12.63
N ALA A 22 -10.87 3.99 -13.59
CA ALA A 22 -10.29 2.64 -13.58
C ALA A 22 -8.77 2.67 -13.37
N GLU A 23 -8.07 3.60 -14.03
CA GLU A 23 -6.61 3.79 -13.87
C GLU A 23 -6.20 4.09 -12.43
N LYS A 24 -6.93 4.98 -11.73
CA LYS A 24 -6.66 5.30 -10.32
C LYS A 24 -6.91 4.09 -9.41
N ILE A 25 -7.91 3.28 -9.73
CA ILE A 25 -8.22 2.06 -8.98
C ILE A 25 -7.10 1.03 -9.17
N GLU A 26 -6.63 0.83 -10.40
CA GLU A 26 -5.54 -0.09 -10.71
C GLU A 26 -4.23 0.35 -10.06
N ARG A 27 -3.89 1.64 -10.15
CA ARG A 27 -2.75 2.20 -9.44
C ARG A 27 -2.82 1.98 -7.94
N ALA A 28 -3.99 2.18 -7.33
CA ALA A 28 -4.19 1.92 -5.90
C ALA A 28 -4.04 0.44 -5.55
N CYS A 29 -4.49 -0.46 -6.43
CA CYS A 29 -4.30 -1.91 -6.27
C CYS A 29 -2.82 -2.29 -6.36
N HIS A 30 -2.10 -1.81 -7.38
CA HIS A 30 -0.65 -2.02 -7.53
C HIS A 30 0.13 -1.50 -6.33
N LEU A 31 -0.19 -0.28 -5.86
CA LEU A 31 0.42 0.29 -4.66
C LEU A 31 0.23 -0.62 -3.44
N LEU A 32 -0.98 -1.18 -3.27
CA LEU A 32 -1.29 -2.10 -2.19
C LEU A 32 -0.52 -3.43 -2.33
N GLU A 33 -0.39 -3.98 -3.53
CA GLU A 33 0.35 -5.22 -3.78
C GLU A 33 1.85 -5.05 -3.54
N ILE A 34 2.43 -3.94 -4.00
CA ILE A 34 3.83 -3.57 -3.74
C ILE A 34 4.03 -3.40 -2.23
N TYR A 35 3.10 -2.72 -1.55
CA TYR A 35 3.11 -2.59 -0.11
C TYR A 35 3.10 -3.95 0.57
N HIS A 36 2.19 -4.85 0.22
CA HIS A 36 2.15 -6.19 0.81
C HIS A 36 3.43 -6.98 0.54
N THR A 37 4.01 -6.87 -0.64
CA THR A 37 5.22 -7.62 -0.99
C THR A 37 6.41 -7.19 -0.12
N VAL A 38 6.62 -5.88 0.00
CA VAL A 38 7.71 -5.33 0.83
C VAL A 38 7.39 -5.55 2.32
N TYR A 39 6.19 -5.20 2.75
CA TYR A 39 5.79 -5.26 4.15
C TYR A 39 5.71 -6.69 4.69
N ARG A 40 5.22 -7.67 3.91
CA ARG A 40 5.14 -9.07 4.33
C ARG A 40 6.54 -9.68 4.49
N ARG A 41 7.46 -9.38 3.58
CA ARG A 41 8.87 -9.80 3.71
C ARG A 41 9.45 -9.28 5.01
N ASP A 42 9.26 -8.01 5.31
CA ASP A 42 9.90 -7.37 6.46
C ASP A 42 9.22 -7.75 7.78
N LEU A 43 7.91 -7.96 7.78
CA LEU A 43 7.19 -8.49 8.94
C LEU A 43 7.66 -9.91 9.29
N LEU A 44 7.97 -10.75 8.30
CA LEU A 44 8.56 -12.08 8.52
C LEU A 44 9.97 -11.97 9.11
N LEU A 45 10.79 -11.02 8.64
CA LEU A 45 12.12 -10.75 9.20
C LEU A 45 12.02 -10.26 10.65
N LEU A 46 11.13 -9.31 10.94
CA LEU A 46 10.89 -8.80 12.30
C LEU A 46 10.40 -9.90 13.24
N ARG A 47 9.48 -10.76 12.80
CA ARG A 47 9.02 -11.92 13.59
C ARG A 47 10.16 -12.90 13.88
N ARG A 48 11.05 -13.15 12.91
CA ARG A 48 12.26 -13.96 13.12
C ARG A 48 13.21 -13.33 14.14
N GLN A 49 13.23 -12.00 14.24
CA GLN A 49 13.98 -11.25 15.25
C GLN A 49 13.24 -11.16 16.60
N GLY A 50 12.10 -11.83 16.77
CA GLY A 50 11.33 -11.85 18.02
C GLY A 50 10.33 -10.71 18.19
N TYR A 51 10.06 -9.91 17.15
CA TYR A 51 9.07 -8.84 17.21
C TYR A 51 7.64 -9.39 16.98
N TYR A 52 6.81 -9.30 18.03
CA TYR A 52 5.38 -9.67 18.01
C TYR A 52 4.45 -8.47 18.27
N GLY A 53 4.99 -7.24 18.19
CA GLY A 53 4.25 -6.00 18.44
C GLY A 53 3.26 -5.62 17.33
N LYS A 54 2.54 -4.51 17.55
CA LYS A 54 1.65 -3.92 16.54
C LYS A 54 2.44 -3.56 15.28
N CYS A 55 1.81 -3.74 14.12
CA CYS A 55 2.36 -3.43 12.81
C CYS A 55 3.06 -2.05 12.78
N PRO A 56 4.40 -1.98 12.68
CA PRO A 56 5.11 -0.73 12.65
C PRO A 56 4.84 0.02 11.34
N PRO A 57 4.92 1.36 11.34
CA PRO A 57 4.83 2.15 10.12
C PRO A 57 5.97 1.78 9.15
N PRO A 58 5.75 1.86 7.83
CA PRO A 58 6.80 1.62 6.86
C PRO A 58 7.94 2.65 7.03
N THR A 59 9.17 2.16 7.06
CA THR A 59 10.40 2.95 7.09
C THR A 59 10.65 3.67 5.78
N SER A 60 11.46 4.73 5.80
CA SER A 60 11.80 5.51 4.60
C SER A 60 12.42 4.66 3.49
N GLN A 61 13.25 3.66 3.84
CA GLN A 61 13.84 2.73 2.87
C GLN A 61 12.78 1.86 2.20
N GLN A 62 11.79 1.37 2.97
CA GLN A 62 10.68 0.60 2.42
C GLN A 62 9.84 1.47 1.47
N LEU A 63 9.54 2.71 1.85
CA LEU A 63 8.80 3.65 1.00
C LEU A 63 9.54 3.95 -0.31
N GLN A 64 10.86 4.09 -0.25
CA GLN A 64 11.70 4.29 -1.44
C GLN A 64 11.72 3.05 -2.34
N LEU A 65 11.81 1.85 -1.76
CA LEU A 65 11.74 0.60 -2.51
C LEU A 65 10.37 0.41 -3.18
N MET A 66 9.29 0.77 -2.49
CA MET A 66 7.94 0.76 -3.06
C MET A 66 7.82 1.77 -4.21
N ALA A 67 8.39 2.96 -4.05
CA ALA A 67 8.40 3.99 -5.08
C ALA A 67 9.17 3.54 -6.34
N GLN A 68 10.33 2.90 -6.16
CA GLN A 68 11.11 2.32 -7.24
C GLN A 68 10.30 1.26 -8.00
N ARG A 69 9.68 0.31 -7.28
CA ARG A 69 8.89 -0.75 -7.91
C ARG A 69 7.66 -0.24 -8.65
N LEU A 70 7.01 0.80 -8.13
CA LEU A 70 5.88 1.43 -8.80
C LEU A 70 6.35 2.18 -10.05
N THR A 71 7.52 2.81 -9.98
CA THR A 71 8.16 3.45 -11.14
C THR A 71 8.50 2.44 -12.23
N ASP A 72 9.04 1.28 -11.85
CA ASP A 72 9.35 0.21 -12.80
C ASP A 72 8.08 -0.39 -13.43
N ALA A 73 6.96 -0.43 -12.70
CA ALA A 73 5.70 -0.98 -13.16
C ALA A 73 4.89 -0.03 -14.07
N GLU A 74 4.87 1.27 -13.76
CA GLU A 74 4.06 2.26 -14.50
C GLU A 74 4.89 3.17 -15.42
N GLY A 75 6.22 3.09 -15.37
CA GLY A 75 7.12 3.97 -16.13
C GLY A 75 7.12 5.43 -15.65
N GLN A 76 6.50 5.74 -14.52
CA GLN A 76 6.40 7.09 -13.96
C GLN A 76 7.18 7.19 -12.64
N ILE A 77 7.98 8.25 -12.47
CA ILE A 77 8.77 8.43 -11.25
C ILE A 77 7.87 8.81 -10.07
N TYR A 78 7.94 8.02 -9.00
CA TYR A 78 7.26 8.29 -7.74
C TYR A 78 8.25 8.62 -6.61
N SER A 79 7.84 9.52 -5.71
CA SER A 79 8.60 9.82 -4.49
C SER A 79 8.13 8.96 -3.32
N ALA A 80 9.02 8.68 -2.37
CA ALA A 80 8.67 7.97 -1.13
C ALA A 80 7.54 8.68 -0.34
N GLN A 81 7.49 10.01 -0.41
CA GLN A 81 6.42 10.82 0.18
C GLN A 81 5.07 10.58 -0.50
N TYR A 82 5.06 10.46 -1.84
CA TYR A 82 3.85 10.13 -2.59
C TYR A 82 3.31 8.76 -2.20
N ILE A 83 4.18 7.75 -2.08
CA ILE A 83 3.81 6.40 -1.61
C ILE A 83 3.21 6.46 -0.20
N LEU A 84 3.87 7.17 0.72
CA LEU A 84 3.38 7.30 2.09
C LEU A 84 2.02 7.98 2.15
N LEU A 85 1.83 9.06 1.38
CA LEU A 85 0.55 9.76 1.29
C LEU A 85 -0.53 8.85 0.71
N GLY A 86 -0.23 8.13 -0.38
CA GLY A 86 -1.14 7.16 -0.98
C GLY A 86 -1.58 6.09 0.01
N LEU A 87 -0.64 5.51 0.76
CA LEU A 87 -0.95 4.52 1.80
C LEU A 87 -1.80 5.10 2.94
N LYS A 88 -1.51 6.33 3.38
CA LYS A 88 -2.32 7.02 4.40
C LYS A 88 -3.73 7.31 3.89
N THR A 89 -3.87 7.79 2.66
CA THR A 89 -5.18 8.05 2.04
C THR A 89 -5.98 6.77 1.91
N LEU A 90 -5.36 5.66 1.47
CA LEU A 90 -6.02 4.35 1.43
C LEU A 90 -6.43 3.88 2.83
N ALA A 91 -5.54 4.01 3.83
CA ALA A 91 -5.87 3.66 5.21
C ALA A 91 -7.07 4.47 5.73
N LEU A 92 -7.07 5.78 5.49
CA LEU A 92 -8.12 6.70 5.89
C LEU A 92 -9.44 6.37 5.21
N TYR A 93 -9.42 6.15 3.90
CA TYR A 93 -10.60 5.79 3.13
C TYR A 93 -11.28 4.52 3.68
N LEU A 94 -10.47 3.52 4.06
CA LEU A 94 -10.96 2.27 4.66
C LEU A 94 -11.51 2.45 6.08
N THR A 95 -11.00 3.42 6.85
CA THR A 95 -11.54 3.72 8.18
C THR A 95 -12.85 4.49 8.12
N THR A 96 -13.06 5.33 7.09
CA THR A 96 -14.29 6.12 6.92
C THR A 96 -15.46 5.29 6.39
N GLN A 97 -15.19 4.19 5.67
CA GLN A 97 -16.19 3.27 5.14
C GLN A 97 -16.69 2.22 6.17
N LYS A 98 -16.58 2.53 7.47
CA LYS A 98 -16.80 1.57 8.57
C LYS A 98 -18.05 1.87 9.38
#